data_AF-A0A2N3E5S5-F1
#
_entry.id   AF-A0A2N3E5S5-F1
#
_cell.length_a   1.000
_cell.length_b   1.000
_cell.length_c   1.000
_cell.angle_alpha   90.00
_cell.angle_beta   90.00
_cell.angle_gamma   90.00
#
_symmetry.space_group_name_H-M   'P 1'
#
loop_
_entity.id
_entity.type
_entity.pdbx_description
1 polymer ?
#
loop_
_entity_poly.entity_id
_entity_poly.type
_entity_poly.pdbx_seq_one_letter_code
_entity_poly.pdbx_strand_id
1 'polypeptide(L)'
;KSDPSVDLVHFTILRPPEKHDGTPIGELSLITFPTHELFDEKLDEFDLIVFDRYKRRGVLSLGYFLNIVEYVERGGAFLAASGPSFASPFSIYRTPLAAILPAQPTGDVSVGGYRPEVTETGRRHPVTAELPGAEKSPPEWGRWFRTIEVDADGGDVLMETPDGKPLMMLARAGEGRVAQLLSDQIWLWSRGYEGGGPQAELLRRLAHWLMKEPDLEEENLSAIAEGGTLTIRRRTMLEETPPARVTLPSGEEREVPLEEVAPGRFEGTAEARELGLYRIAQGDLSAVAAAGPLNPREFADVRATAELLQPVTAATGGGIWWAGEDAEDTPGIRSVRAGQDAAGSNWMGLRRNEQYLVHAVHQVPLLTGPVALILILGTLALAWWREGR
;
A
#
# COMPACT_ATOMS: atom_id res chain seq x y z
N LYS A 1 10.68 -9.55 -12.62
CA LYS A 1 10.46 -10.45 -13.77
C LYS A 1 10.14 -11.90 -13.35
N SER A 2 10.66 -12.41 -12.24
CA SER A 2 10.16 -13.68 -11.66
C SER A 2 8.73 -13.55 -11.13
N ASP A 3 8.35 -12.35 -10.67
CA ASP A 3 6.98 -12.01 -10.30
C ASP A 3 6.22 -11.42 -11.51
N PRO A 4 5.12 -12.05 -11.97
CA PRO A 4 4.30 -11.55 -13.07
C PRO A 4 3.42 -10.34 -12.70
N SER A 5 3.26 -10.03 -11.41
CA SER A 5 2.48 -8.84 -10.96
C SER A 5 3.25 -7.53 -11.10
N VAL A 6 4.57 -7.60 -11.31
CA VAL A 6 5.46 -6.44 -11.34
C VAL A 6 5.84 -6.07 -12.77
N ASP A 7 5.47 -4.86 -13.20
CA ASP A 7 6.01 -4.26 -14.43
C ASP A 7 7.32 -3.53 -14.12
N LEU A 8 8.37 -3.82 -14.89
CA LEU A 8 9.71 -3.28 -14.65
C LEU A 8 10.14 -2.42 -15.82
N VAL A 9 10.19 -1.10 -15.59
CA VAL A 9 10.82 -0.17 -16.50
C VAL A 9 12.31 -0.06 -16.15
N HIS A 10 13.17 -0.62 -16.99
CA HIS A 10 14.62 -0.61 -16.78
C HIS A 10 15.34 0.27 -17.80
N PHE A 11 16.18 1.19 -17.30
CA PHE A 11 17.02 2.04 -18.13
C PHE A 11 18.50 1.79 -17.85
N THR A 12 19.28 1.55 -18.89
CA THR A 12 20.75 1.46 -18.81
C THR A 12 21.39 2.65 -19.51
N ILE A 13 22.20 3.41 -18.79
CA ILE A 13 22.98 4.51 -19.39
C ILE A 13 24.28 3.95 -19.94
N LEU A 14 24.32 3.69 -21.26
CA LEU A 14 25.39 2.90 -21.90
C LEU A 14 26.69 3.65 -22.20
N ARG A 15 26.76 4.99 -22.07
CA ARG A 15 27.98 5.76 -22.41
C ARG A 15 28.40 6.77 -21.33
N PRO A 16 29.65 6.71 -20.83
CA PRO A 16 30.23 7.73 -19.96
C PRO A 16 30.39 9.08 -20.70
N PRO A 17 30.17 10.23 -20.05
CA PRO A 17 30.33 11.57 -20.65
C PRO A 17 31.73 11.82 -21.24
N GLU A 18 32.75 11.18 -20.67
CA GLU A 18 34.16 11.42 -20.96
C GLU A 18 34.61 10.99 -22.37
N LYS A 19 33.79 10.24 -23.12
CA LYS A 19 33.99 10.00 -24.56
C LYS A 19 33.29 11.10 -25.36
N HIS A 20 33.85 12.30 -25.31
CA HIS A 20 33.33 13.48 -25.99
C HIS A 20 33.61 13.44 -27.51
N ASP A 21 32.55 13.23 -28.30
CA ASP A 21 32.31 14.10 -29.45
C ASP A 21 31.62 15.36 -28.89
N GLY A 22 31.91 16.56 -29.40
CA GLY A 22 31.46 17.86 -28.87
C GLY A 22 29.94 18.13 -28.89
N THR A 23 29.13 17.09 -28.95
CA THR A 23 27.66 17.12 -29.03
C THR A 23 27.06 17.03 -27.62
N PRO A 24 26.04 17.84 -27.27
CA PRO A 24 25.30 17.72 -26.02
C PRO A 24 24.80 16.29 -25.76
N ILE A 25 24.86 15.82 -24.51
CA ILE A 25 24.49 14.43 -24.13
C ILE A 25 23.05 14.08 -24.55
N GLY A 26 22.13 15.06 -24.51
CA GLY A 26 20.74 14.90 -24.96
C GLY A 26 20.55 14.72 -26.46
N GLU A 27 21.56 15.04 -27.28
CA GLU A 27 21.55 14.90 -28.75
C GLU A 27 22.32 13.65 -29.22
N LEU A 28 22.93 12.89 -28.30
CA LEU A 28 23.75 11.70 -28.58
C LEU A 28 23.01 10.37 -28.41
N SER A 29 21.75 10.40 -27.96
CA SER A 29 20.86 9.25 -27.85
C SER A 29 19.77 9.34 -28.91
N LEU A 30 19.49 8.25 -29.63
CA LEU A 30 18.38 8.18 -30.60
C LEU A 30 17.01 8.47 -29.95
N ILE A 31 16.93 8.32 -28.62
CA ILE A 31 15.79 8.70 -27.78
C ILE A 31 16.37 9.31 -26.50
N THR A 32 16.09 10.58 -26.22
CA THR A 32 16.52 11.26 -24.99
C THR A 32 15.97 10.53 -23.76
N PHE A 33 16.81 10.34 -22.74
CA PHE A 33 16.34 9.77 -21.47
C PHE A 33 15.32 10.73 -20.83
N PRO A 34 14.05 10.32 -20.61
CA PRO A 34 12.98 11.22 -20.23
C PRO A 34 13.04 11.54 -18.72
N THR A 35 14.14 12.18 -18.30
CA THR A 35 14.43 12.47 -16.89
C THR A 35 13.33 13.28 -16.22
N HIS A 36 12.79 14.28 -16.91
CA HIS A 36 11.72 15.13 -16.37
C HIS A 36 10.43 14.34 -16.16
N GLU A 37 10.02 13.54 -17.17
CA GLU A 37 8.81 12.71 -17.05
C GLU A 37 8.95 11.69 -15.91
N LEU A 38 10.10 11.03 -15.77
CA LEU A 38 10.29 9.96 -14.79
C LEU A 38 10.55 10.45 -13.36
N PHE A 39 11.23 11.59 -13.19
CA PHE A 39 11.69 12.06 -11.88
C PHE A 39 11.02 13.37 -11.43
N ASP A 40 10.01 13.83 -12.15
CA ASP A 40 9.21 15.01 -11.82
C ASP A 40 7.71 14.70 -12.01
N GLU A 41 7.27 14.44 -13.25
CA GLU A 41 5.83 14.31 -13.55
C GLU A 41 5.21 12.99 -13.08
N LYS A 42 5.89 11.87 -13.32
CA LYS A 42 5.36 10.50 -13.09
C LYS A 42 6.04 9.79 -11.92
N LEU A 43 6.77 10.52 -11.09
CA LEU A 43 7.51 9.90 -9.98
C LEU A 43 6.58 9.12 -9.04
N ASP A 44 5.39 9.64 -8.80
CA ASP A 44 4.34 9.05 -7.96
C ASP A 44 3.63 7.84 -8.61
N GLU A 45 3.89 7.54 -9.89
CA GLU A 45 3.35 6.33 -10.55
C GLU A 45 4.21 5.08 -10.29
N PHE A 46 5.41 5.24 -9.71
CA PHE A 46 6.30 4.12 -9.40
C PHE A 46 6.10 3.66 -7.96
N ASP A 47 5.99 2.34 -7.76
CA ASP A 47 5.97 1.74 -6.41
C ASP A 47 7.37 1.62 -5.81
N LEU A 48 8.40 1.48 -6.65
CA LEU A 48 9.79 1.27 -6.24
C LEU A 48 10.78 1.86 -7.24
N ILE A 49 11.71 2.68 -6.74
CA ILE A 49 12.84 3.21 -7.51
C ILE A 49 14.11 2.44 -7.16
N VAL A 50 14.78 1.87 -8.16
CA VAL A 50 16.02 1.09 -7.97
C VAL A 50 17.20 1.74 -8.66
N PHE A 51 18.24 2.04 -7.89
CA PHE A 51 19.56 2.44 -8.41
C PHE A 51 20.52 1.24 -8.37
N ASP A 52 20.73 0.59 -9.52
CA ASP A 52 21.78 -0.42 -9.69
C ASP A 52 23.09 0.24 -10.11
N ARG A 53 24.08 0.26 -9.20
CA ARG A 53 25.44 0.78 -9.42
C ARG A 53 25.47 2.18 -10.04
N TYR A 54 24.46 2.99 -9.72
CA TYR A 54 24.36 4.35 -10.25
C TYR A 54 25.55 5.19 -9.79
N LYS A 55 26.02 6.06 -10.68
CA LYS A 55 27.13 6.98 -10.43
C LYS A 55 26.67 8.38 -10.73
N ARG A 56 26.94 9.32 -9.83
CA ARG A 56 26.64 10.75 -10.03
C ARG A 56 27.56 11.32 -11.12
N ARG A 57 27.17 11.15 -12.39
CA ARG A 57 27.87 11.61 -13.60
C ARG A 57 27.18 12.81 -14.28
N GLY A 58 26.34 13.53 -13.54
CA GLY A 58 25.61 14.69 -14.04
C GLY A 58 24.41 14.36 -14.94
N VAL A 59 23.96 13.10 -14.97
CA VAL A 59 22.76 12.70 -15.74
C VAL A 59 21.47 13.15 -15.04
N LEU A 60 21.43 13.01 -13.71
CA LEU A 60 20.33 13.52 -12.89
C LEU A 60 20.76 14.84 -12.24
N SER A 61 19.87 15.83 -12.29
CA SER A 61 20.04 17.10 -11.60
C SER A 61 19.88 16.93 -10.08
N LEU A 62 20.35 17.89 -9.28
CA LEU A 62 20.10 17.88 -7.83
C LEU A 62 18.61 17.94 -7.48
N GLY A 63 17.80 18.62 -8.30
CA GLY A 63 16.34 18.68 -8.11
C GLY A 63 15.70 17.29 -8.19
N TYR A 64 16.10 16.46 -9.15
CA TYR A 64 15.56 15.10 -9.26
C TYR A 64 15.90 14.20 -8.07
N PHE A 65 17.07 14.38 -7.45
CA PHE A 65 17.38 13.67 -6.20
C PHE A 65 16.52 14.16 -5.04
N LEU A 66 16.19 15.46 -4.97
CA LEU A 66 15.25 15.99 -3.97
C LEU A 66 13.85 15.43 -4.17
N ASN A 67 13.37 15.37 -5.41
CA ASN A 67 12.07 14.78 -5.71
C ASN A 67 11.99 13.31 -5.25
N ILE A 68 13.06 12.52 -5.46
CA ILE A 68 13.13 11.13 -4.95
C ILE A 68 13.08 11.10 -3.42
N VAL A 69 13.80 11.99 -2.73
CA VAL A 69 13.75 12.08 -1.26
C VAL A 69 12.33 12.36 -0.79
N GLU A 70 11.67 13.36 -1.36
CA GLU A 70 10.29 13.72 -1.01
C GLU A 70 9.31 12.57 -1.32
N TYR A 71 9.44 11.93 -2.48
CA TYR A 71 8.65 10.76 -2.86
C TYR A 71 8.76 9.63 -1.81
N VAL A 72 9.98 9.32 -1.35
CA VAL A 72 10.18 8.31 -0.30
C VAL A 72 9.57 8.78 1.02
N GLU A 73 9.84 10.02 1.45
CA GLU A 73 9.31 10.53 2.72
C GLU A 73 7.77 10.50 2.78
N ARG A 74 7.09 10.66 1.65
CA ARG A 74 5.63 10.56 1.52
C ARG A 74 5.10 9.13 1.36
N GLY A 75 5.94 8.11 1.49
CA GLY A 75 5.51 6.72 1.50
C GLY A 75 6.01 5.86 0.35
N GLY A 76 6.78 6.41 -0.59
CA GLY A 76 7.41 5.68 -1.68
C GLY A 76 8.57 4.77 -1.22
N ALA A 77 9.14 4.03 -2.17
CA ALA A 77 10.20 3.07 -1.88
C ALA A 77 11.46 3.27 -2.73
N PHE A 78 12.63 3.08 -2.10
CA PHE A 78 13.92 3.25 -2.77
C PHE A 78 14.92 2.14 -2.43
N LEU A 79 15.55 1.57 -3.45
CA LEU A 79 16.60 0.56 -3.33
C LEU A 79 17.90 1.04 -3.99
N ALA A 80 18.99 1.09 -3.23
CA ALA A 80 20.33 1.32 -3.74
C ALA A 80 21.16 0.04 -3.73
N ALA A 81 21.39 -0.56 -4.90
CA ALA A 81 22.39 -1.62 -5.07
C ALA A 81 23.75 -0.99 -5.36
N SER A 82 24.55 -0.85 -4.30
CA SER A 82 25.77 -0.06 -4.30
C SER A 82 26.96 -0.86 -4.86
N GLY A 83 27.69 -0.25 -5.79
CA GLY A 83 29.01 -0.71 -6.22
C GLY A 83 30.13 0.19 -5.70
N PRO A 84 31.38 -0.02 -6.13
CA PRO A 84 32.55 0.77 -5.69
C PRO A 84 32.43 2.28 -5.89
N SER A 85 31.57 2.73 -6.81
CA SER A 85 31.29 4.15 -6.98
C SER A 85 30.67 4.81 -5.75
N PHE A 86 30.01 4.04 -4.89
CA PHE A 86 29.49 4.54 -3.62
C PHE A 86 30.63 5.00 -2.69
N ALA A 87 31.80 4.37 -2.75
CA ALA A 87 33.02 4.74 -2.02
C ALA A 87 33.86 5.81 -2.76
N SER A 88 33.32 6.51 -3.75
CA SER A 88 34.07 7.44 -4.59
C SER A 88 33.50 8.87 -4.57
N PRO A 89 34.18 9.88 -5.15
CA PRO A 89 33.61 11.21 -5.35
C PRO A 89 32.31 11.25 -6.18
N PHE A 90 31.98 10.16 -6.89
CA PHE A 90 30.76 9.99 -7.67
C PHE A 90 29.61 9.33 -6.90
N SER A 91 29.76 9.19 -5.58
CA SER A 91 28.76 8.57 -4.71
C SER A 91 27.42 9.29 -4.75
N ILE A 92 26.33 8.51 -4.68
CA ILE A 92 24.97 9.05 -4.48
C ILE A 92 24.79 9.64 -3.08
N TYR A 93 25.64 9.27 -2.11
CA TYR A 93 25.67 9.91 -0.78
C TYR A 93 26.14 11.37 -0.86
N ARG A 94 26.74 11.81 -1.97
CA ARG A 94 27.07 13.24 -2.21
C ARG A 94 25.93 13.96 -2.95
N THR A 95 24.70 13.54 -2.69
CA THR A 95 23.47 14.13 -3.25
C THR A 95 22.44 14.24 -2.12
N PRO A 96 21.28 14.90 -2.35
CA PRO A 96 20.18 14.93 -1.39
C PRO A 96 19.77 13.55 -0.83
N LEU A 97 20.00 12.46 -1.57
CA LEU A 97 19.71 11.10 -1.09
C LEU A 97 20.43 10.73 0.22
N ALA A 98 21.49 11.45 0.61
CA ALA A 98 22.12 11.27 1.93
C ALA A 98 21.14 11.40 3.09
N ALA A 99 20.04 12.15 2.93
CA ALA A 99 19.02 12.32 3.96
C ALA A 99 18.24 11.03 4.27
N ILE A 100 18.15 10.10 3.32
CA ILE A 100 17.33 8.87 3.43
C ILE A 100 18.17 7.58 3.41
N LEU A 101 19.43 7.64 3.00
CA LEU A 101 20.31 6.48 2.95
C LEU A 101 20.73 6.05 4.37
N PRO A 102 20.67 4.75 4.70
CA PRO A 102 20.96 4.26 6.06
C PRO A 102 22.45 4.29 6.43
N ALA A 103 23.35 4.50 5.45
CA ALA A 103 24.78 4.39 5.68
C ALA A 103 25.63 5.35 4.84
N GLN A 104 26.67 5.89 5.49
CA GLN A 104 27.68 6.75 4.89
C GLN A 104 28.88 5.95 4.39
N PRO A 105 29.37 6.15 3.15
CA PRO A 105 30.58 5.47 2.68
C PRO A 105 31.83 6.04 3.35
N THR A 106 32.71 5.15 3.83
CA THR A 106 34.03 5.54 4.40
C THR A 106 35.02 5.98 3.32
N GLY A 107 34.82 5.49 2.09
CA GLY A 107 35.73 5.66 0.95
C GLY A 107 36.52 4.40 0.61
N ASP A 108 36.43 3.37 1.45
CA ASP A 108 37.13 2.11 1.26
C ASP A 108 36.25 1.02 0.64
N VAL A 109 36.90 0.10 -0.06
CA VAL A 109 36.28 -1.08 -0.65
C VAL A 109 37.07 -2.30 -0.21
N SER A 110 36.44 -3.15 0.59
CA SER A 110 36.99 -4.44 0.99
C SER A 110 36.92 -5.43 -0.18
N VAL A 111 38.05 -6.05 -0.51
CA VAL A 111 38.16 -7.10 -1.54
C VAL A 111 38.73 -8.36 -0.92
N GLY A 112 38.00 -9.47 -1.03
CA GLY A 112 38.35 -10.76 -0.46
C GLY A 112 37.14 -11.68 -0.42
N GLY A 113 37.35 -13.00 -0.56
CA GLY A 113 36.25 -13.95 -0.57
C GLY A 113 35.63 -14.11 0.82
N TYR A 114 34.33 -13.85 0.95
CA TYR A 114 33.56 -14.05 2.19
C TYR A 114 32.19 -14.65 1.89
N ARG A 115 31.58 -15.33 2.87
CA ARG A 115 30.18 -15.76 2.79
C ARG A 115 29.33 -14.73 3.52
N PRO A 116 28.29 -14.17 2.90
CA PRO A 116 27.32 -13.33 3.61
C PRO A 116 26.68 -14.09 4.76
N GLU A 117 26.44 -13.41 5.88
CA GLU A 117 25.77 -13.97 7.05
C GLU A 117 24.53 -13.13 7.39
N VAL A 118 23.52 -13.76 7.98
CA VAL A 118 22.31 -13.08 8.47
C VAL A 118 22.58 -12.65 9.91
N THR A 119 22.34 -11.37 10.21
CA THR A 119 22.49 -10.84 11.56
C THR A 119 21.38 -11.35 12.48
N GLU A 120 21.49 -11.11 13.78
CA GLU A 120 20.40 -11.46 14.72
C GLU A 120 19.11 -10.69 14.42
N THR A 121 19.20 -9.42 14.03
CA THR A 121 18.06 -8.64 13.52
C THR A 121 17.51 -9.25 12.23
N GLY A 122 18.39 -9.66 11.31
CA GLY A 122 18.01 -10.32 10.06
C GLY A 122 17.27 -11.65 10.25
N ARG A 123 17.52 -12.37 11.35
CA ARG A 123 16.80 -13.62 11.65
C ARG A 123 15.33 -13.38 11.99
N ARG A 124 15.01 -12.22 12.57
CA ARG A 124 13.64 -11.79 12.90
C ARG A 124 12.95 -11.08 11.72
N HIS A 125 13.72 -10.34 10.93
CA HIS A 125 13.19 -9.52 9.86
C HIS A 125 12.60 -10.37 8.70
N PRO A 126 11.36 -10.12 8.25
CA PRO A 126 10.67 -10.97 7.27
C PRO A 126 11.40 -11.14 5.93
N VAL A 127 12.23 -10.15 5.54
CA VAL A 127 13.04 -10.21 4.31
C VAL A 127 14.10 -11.32 4.35
N THR A 128 14.74 -11.53 5.49
CA THR A 128 15.90 -12.44 5.65
C THR A 128 15.62 -13.64 6.54
N ALA A 129 14.55 -13.61 7.32
CA ALA A 129 14.09 -14.73 8.13
C ALA A 129 13.83 -15.95 7.23
N GLU A 130 14.36 -17.11 7.61
CA GLU A 130 14.14 -18.38 6.90
C GLU A 130 14.54 -18.35 5.42
N LEU A 131 15.57 -17.58 5.08
CA LEU A 131 16.15 -17.70 3.75
C LEU A 131 16.75 -19.09 3.57
N PRO A 132 16.48 -19.77 2.44
CA PRO A 132 17.03 -21.10 2.18
C PRO A 132 18.56 -21.12 2.28
N GLY A 133 19.11 -22.03 3.07
CA GLY A 133 20.54 -22.16 3.30
C GLY A 133 21.12 -21.27 4.40
N ALA A 134 20.30 -20.44 5.06
CA ALA A 134 20.69 -19.61 6.21
C ALA A 134 20.72 -20.38 7.55
N GLU A 135 20.24 -21.62 7.59
CA GLU A 135 20.03 -22.40 8.82
C GLU A 135 21.34 -22.86 9.47
N LYS A 136 22.45 -22.83 8.73
CA LYS A 136 23.79 -23.21 9.20
C LYS A 136 24.68 -21.99 9.31
N SER A 137 25.67 -22.06 10.22
CA SER A 137 26.75 -21.09 10.31
C SER A 137 28.08 -21.77 9.97
N PRO A 138 28.79 -21.35 8.90
CA PRO A 138 28.39 -20.32 7.93
C PRO A 138 27.25 -20.82 7.01
N PRO A 139 26.45 -19.91 6.42
CA PRO A 139 25.39 -20.28 5.48
C PRO A 139 25.89 -21.10 4.30
N GLU A 140 25.01 -21.93 3.72
CA GLU A 140 25.27 -22.75 2.54
C GLU A 140 25.24 -21.93 1.24
N TRP A 141 25.75 -20.70 1.30
CA TRP A 141 25.75 -19.77 0.19
C TRP A 141 27.14 -19.67 -0.45
N GLY A 142 27.13 -19.36 -1.75
CA GLY A 142 28.35 -19.04 -2.48
C GLY A 142 28.99 -17.75 -1.98
N ARG A 143 30.33 -17.66 -2.07
CA ARG A 143 31.05 -16.46 -1.63
C ARG A 143 30.78 -15.24 -2.52
N TRP A 144 30.82 -14.07 -1.89
CA TRP A 144 31.05 -12.78 -2.55
C TRP A 144 32.50 -12.35 -2.31
N PHE A 145 32.94 -11.30 -3.00
CA PHE A 145 34.34 -10.88 -3.05
C PHE A 145 34.54 -9.40 -2.75
N ARG A 146 33.46 -8.63 -2.63
CA ARG A 146 33.53 -7.17 -2.57
C ARG A 146 32.42 -6.59 -1.73
N THR A 147 32.81 -5.72 -0.81
CA THR A 147 31.90 -4.98 0.08
C THR A 147 32.34 -3.53 0.10
N ILE A 148 31.38 -2.62 0.08
CA ILE A 148 31.64 -1.21 0.29
C ILE A 148 31.63 -0.94 1.80
N GLU A 149 32.69 -0.33 2.31
CA GLU A 149 32.78 -0.01 3.72
C GLU A 149 31.97 1.25 4.03
N VAL A 150 31.17 1.15 5.09
CA VAL A 150 30.25 2.21 5.49
C VAL A 150 30.22 2.36 7.01
N ASP A 151 29.91 3.57 7.43
CA ASP A 151 29.45 3.86 8.78
C ASP A 151 27.92 3.86 8.75
N ALA A 152 27.30 3.05 9.61
CA ALA A 152 25.85 2.97 9.71
C ALA A 152 25.32 4.21 10.46
N ASP A 153 24.53 5.02 9.78
CA ASP A 153 23.91 6.24 10.34
C ASP A 153 22.55 5.92 10.98
N GLY A 154 21.91 4.82 10.57
CA GLY A 154 20.65 4.31 11.12
C GLY A 154 20.13 3.09 10.36
N GLY A 155 18.96 2.61 10.79
CA GLY A 155 18.30 1.44 10.20
C GLY A 155 18.82 0.10 10.72
N ASP A 156 18.25 -0.96 10.16
CA ASP A 156 18.51 -2.34 10.55
C ASP A 156 19.50 -3.00 9.59
N VAL A 157 20.62 -3.48 10.13
CA VAL A 157 21.57 -4.33 9.39
C VAL A 157 21.02 -5.74 9.40
N LEU A 158 20.62 -6.25 8.23
CA LEU A 158 20.03 -7.60 8.12
C LEU A 158 21.03 -8.66 7.67
N MET A 159 22.06 -8.25 6.94
CA MET A 159 23.14 -9.13 6.51
C MET A 159 24.48 -8.44 6.70
N GLU A 160 25.50 -9.21 7.00
CA GLU A 160 26.86 -8.75 7.25
C GLU A 160 27.93 -9.71 6.69
N THR A 161 29.17 -9.23 6.63
CA THR A 161 30.34 -10.09 6.40
C THR A 161 30.69 -10.83 7.71
N PRO A 162 31.47 -11.93 7.64
CA PRO A 162 31.94 -12.63 8.85
C PRO A 162 32.76 -11.76 9.81
N ASP A 163 33.30 -10.64 9.31
CA ASP A 163 34.05 -9.65 10.10
C ASP A 163 33.13 -8.54 10.67
N GLY A 164 31.81 -8.68 10.56
CA GLY A 164 30.80 -7.76 11.09
C GLY A 164 30.57 -6.49 10.24
N LYS A 165 30.99 -6.47 8.97
CA LYS A 165 30.74 -5.30 8.09
C LYS A 165 29.34 -5.40 7.46
N PRO A 166 28.51 -4.34 7.49
CA PRO A 166 27.18 -4.37 6.90
C PRO A 166 27.18 -4.74 5.40
N LEU A 167 26.23 -5.58 4.97
CA LEU A 167 26.01 -5.97 3.57
C LEU A 167 24.64 -5.54 3.05
N MET A 168 23.61 -5.61 3.89
CA MET A 168 22.25 -5.18 3.55
C MET A 168 21.64 -4.45 4.72
N MET A 169 21.20 -3.22 4.46
CA MET A 169 20.60 -2.34 5.46
C MET A 169 19.24 -1.85 5.00
N LEU A 170 18.27 -1.87 5.90
CA LEU A 170 16.92 -1.39 5.66
C LEU A 170 16.61 -0.25 6.63
N ALA A 171 15.89 0.76 6.17
CA ALA A 171 15.50 1.90 6.99
C ALA A 171 14.14 2.45 6.56
N ARG A 172 13.52 3.22 7.45
CA ARG A 172 12.33 4.01 7.16
C ARG A 172 12.74 5.48 7.03
N ALA A 173 12.16 6.16 6.05
CA ALA A 173 12.32 7.60 5.86
C ALA A 173 10.94 8.21 5.69
N GLY A 174 10.50 9.00 6.68
CA GLY A 174 9.11 9.43 6.79
C GLY A 174 8.16 8.24 6.82
N GLU A 175 7.21 8.21 5.88
CA GLU A 175 6.28 7.10 5.70
C GLU A 175 6.83 6.01 4.78
N GLY A 176 7.94 6.24 4.06
CA GLY A 176 8.49 5.32 3.07
C GLY A 176 9.55 4.36 3.59
N ARG A 177 10.09 3.57 2.67
CA ARG A 177 11.07 2.50 2.96
C ARG A 177 12.28 2.59 2.05
N VAL A 178 13.46 2.41 2.64
CA VAL A 178 14.74 2.46 1.97
C VAL A 178 15.50 1.18 2.23
N ALA A 179 16.12 0.63 1.19
CA ALA A 179 17.05 -0.47 1.32
C ALA A 179 18.36 -0.15 0.60
N GLN A 180 19.46 -0.62 1.18
CA GLN A 180 20.78 -0.47 0.61
C GLN A 180 21.52 -1.80 0.65
N LEU A 181 21.94 -2.27 -0.52
CA LEU A 181 22.88 -3.37 -0.68
C LEU A 181 24.28 -2.79 -0.85
N LEU A 182 25.22 -3.21 -0.02
CA LEU A 182 26.60 -2.73 0.04
C LEU A 182 27.57 -3.65 -0.73
N SER A 183 27.03 -4.35 -1.71
CA SER A 183 27.77 -5.14 -2.69
C SER A 183 27.01 -5.17 -4.01
N ASP A 184 27.77 -5.16 -5.12
CA ASP A 184 27.24 -5.34 -6.47
C ASP A 184 27.39 -6.78 -6.97
N GLN A 185 27.63 -7.74 -6.06
CA GLN A 185 27.95 -9.12 -6.40
C GLN A 185 26.86 -10.15 -6.08
N ILE A 186 25.65 -9.68 -5.73
CA ILE A 186 24.49 -10.56 -5.53
C ILE A 186 24.19 -11.45 -6.75
N TRP A 187 24.55 -11.02 -7.96
CA TRP A 187 24.42 -11.80 -9.19
C TRP A 187 25.29 -13.07 -9.24
N LEU A 188 26.31 -13.21 -8.38
CA LEU A 188 27.09 -14.45 -8.29
C LEU A 188 26.19 -15.63 -7.86
N TRP A 189 25.22 -15.37 -6.99
CA TRP A 189 24.26 -16.37 -6.55
C TRP A 189 23.33 -16.82 -7.67
N SER A 190 22.85 -15.91 -8.52
CA SER A 190 22.02 -16.29 -9.68
C SER A 190 22.80 -17.07 -10.75
N ARG A 191 24.14 -16.98 -10.74
CA ARG A 191 25.03 -17.79 -11.58
C ARG A 191 25.39 -19.15 -10.96
N GLY A 192 24.87 -19.49 -9.79
CA GLY A 192 25.17 -20.75 -9.12
C GLY A 192 26.61 -20.85 -8.61
N TYR A 193 27.31 -19.72 -8.44
CA TYR A 193 28.69 -19.74 -7.98
C TYR A 193 28.78 -20.38 -6.59
N GLU A 194 29.62 -21.41 -6.45
CA GLU A 194 29.81 -22.18 -5.21
C GLU A 194 28.51 -22.66 -4.55
N GLY A 195 27.59 -23.18 -5.36
CA GLY A 195 26.30 -23.67 -4.88
C GLY A 195 25.18 -22.62 -4.94
N GLY A 196 25.52 -21.32 -5.03
CA GLY A 196 24.59 -20.21 -5.25
C GLY A 196 23.53 -19.99 -4.16
N GLY A 197 23.35 -18.75 -3.72
CA GLY A 197 22.40 -18.42 -2.66
C GLY A 197 20.98 -18.08 -3.14
N PRO A 198 20.06 -17.75 -2.21
CA PRO A 198 18.64 -17.50 -2.46
C PRO A 198 18.37 -16.10 -3.05
N GLN A 199 19.08 -15.71 -4.11
CA GLN A 199 19.02 -14.36 -4.67
C GLN A 199 17.63 -13.93 -5.14
N ALA A 200 16.91 -14.81 -5.84
CA ALA A 200 15.58 -14.48 -6.37
C ALA A 200 14.58 -14.26 -5.23
N GLU A 201 14.63 -15.11 -4.20
CA GLU A 201 13.77 -15.02 -3.03
C GLU A 201 14.10 -13.79 -2.18
N LEU A 202 15.39 -13.54 -1.93
CA LEU A 202 15.85 -12.36 -1.20
C LEU A 202 15.40 -11.06 -1.89
N LEU A 203 15.64 -10.91 -3.20
CA LEU A 203 15.24 -9.70 -3.91
C LEU A 203 13.72 -9.55 -4.02
N ARG A 204 12.97 -10.65 -4.14
CA ARG A 204 11.50 -10.62 -4.13
C ARG A 204 10.98 -10.11 -2.80
N ARG A 205 11.42 -10.70 -1.69
CA ARG A 205 11.01 -10.27 -0.34
C ARG A 205 11.44 -8.84 -0.04
N LEU A 206 12.64 -8.44 -0.49
CA LEU A 206 13.12 -7.07 -0.34
C LEU A 206 12.22 -6.08 -1.08
N ALA A 207 11.87 -6.38 -2.34
CA ALA A 207 10.95 -5.54 -3.12
C ALA A 207 9.56 -5.48 -2.49
N HIS A 208 9.00 -6.62 -2.06
CA HIS A 208 7.69 -6.68 -1.39
C HIS A 208 7.68 -5.90 -0.07
N TRP A 209 8.75 -6.01 0.74
CA TRP A 209 8.90 -5.18 1.95
C TRP A 209 8.96 -3.70 1.60
N LEU A 210 9.76 -3.32 0.60
CA LEU A 210 9.88 -1.93 0.14
C LEU A 210 8.53 -1.34 -0.28
N MET A 211 7.72 -2.12 -1.02
CA MET A 211 6.38 -1.75 -1.49
C MET A 211 5.28 -1.88 -0.43
N LYS A 212 5.63 -2.22 0.83
CA LYS A 212 4.68 -2.37 1.95
C LYS A 212 3.62 -3.46 1.74
N GLU A 213 4.03 -4.57 1.13
CA GLU A 213 3.16 -5.73 1.02
C GLU A 213 2.86 -6.33 2.41
N PRO A 214 1.58 -6.63 2.73
CA PRO A 214 1.16 -7.08 4.06
C PRO A 214 1.90 -8.32 4.60
N ASP A 215 2.28 -9.24 3.70
CA ASP A 215 2.98 -10.47 4.04
C ASP A 215 4.41 -10.23 4.58
N LEU A 216 5.00 -9.09 4.23
CA LEU A 216 6.36 -8.70 4.59
C LEU A 216 6.38 -7.60 5.65
N GLU A 217 5.25 -7.31 6.31
CA GLU A 217 5.25 -6.40 7.46
C GLU A 217 6.02 -6.99 8.66
N GLU A 218 6.85 -6.15 9.27
CA GLU A 218 7.65 -6.46 10.46
C GLU A 218 6.78 -6.67 11.70
N GLU A 219 5.66 -5.96 11.76
CA GLU A 219 4.72 -5.94 12.87
C GLU A 219 3.35 -6.40 12.35
N ASN A 220 3.06 -7.69 12.51
CA ASN A 220 1.83 -8.30 11.99
C ASN A 220 1.15 -9.14 13.07
N LEU A 221 -0.18 -9.03 13.15
CA LEU A 221 -1.03 -9.86 13.98
C LEU A 221 -2.08 -10.54 13.08
N SER A 222 -2.17 -11.86 13.15
CA SER A 222 -3.17 -12.63 12.44
C SER A 222 -3.77 -13.71 13.33
N ALA A 223 -4.96 -14.17 13.00
CA ALA A 223 -5.64 -15.21 13.75
C ALA A 223 -6.49 -16.07 12.83
N ILE A 224 -6.53 -17.37 13.10
CA ILE A 224 -7.30 -18.35 12.34
C ILE A 224 -8.04 -19.23 13.35
N ALA A 225 -9.34 -19.46 13.13
CA ALA A 225 -10.15 -20.34 13.97
C ALA A 225 -10.59 -21.56 13.17
N GLU A 226 -10.01 -22.72 13.46
CA GLU A 226 -10.29 -23.98 12.76
C GLU A 226 -10.40 -25.15 13.75
N GLY A 227 -11.35 -26.06 13.52
CA GLY A 227 -11.50 -27.27 14.35
C GLY A 227 -11.76 -27.00 15.84
N GLY A 228 -12.37 -25.86 16.18
CA GLY A 228 -12.59 -25.45 17.57
C GLY A 228 -11.35 -24.90 18.27
N THR A 229 -10.27 -24.64 17.53
CA THR A 229 -9.04 -24.01 18.05
C THR A 229 -8.81 -22.68 17.37
N LEU A 230 -8.59 -21.63 18.17
CA LEU A 230 -8.13 -20.32 17.71
C LEU A 230 -6.60 -20.30 17.80
N THR A 231 -5.94 -20.16 16.65
CA THR A 231 -4.50 -19.97 16.56
C THR A 231 -4.21 -18.50 16.25
N ILE A 232 -3.48 -17.85 17.15
CA ILE A 232 -3.05 -16.46 17.05
C ILE A 232 -1.58 -16.47 16.64
N ARG A 233 -1.23 -15.73 15.59
CA ARG A 233 0.14 -15.57 15.12
C ARG A 233 0.54 -14.12 15.19
N ARG A 234 1.72 -13.87 15.73
CA ARG A 234 2.30 -12.54 15.90
C ARG A 234 3.72 -12.56 15.35
N ARG A 235 4.02 -11.64 14.44
CA ARG A 235 5.40 -11.35 14.02
C ARG A 235 5.81 -10.00 14.55
N THR A 236 6.94 -9.89 15.24
CA THR A 236 7.50 -8.63 15.74
C THR A 236 9.03 -8.64 15.69
N MET A 237 9.63 -7.45 15.59
CA MET A 237 11.07 -7.25 15.71
C MET A 237 11.58 -7.28 17.15
N LEU A 238 10.68 -7.25 18.15
CA LEU A 238 11.03 -7.35 19.57
C LEU A 238 11.41 -8.78 19.98
N GLU A 239 12.16 -8.92 21.09
CA GLU A 239 12.55 -10.22 21.65
C GLU A 239 11.42 -10.89 22.45
N GLU A 240 10.53 -10.09 23.03
CA GLU A 240 9.40 -10.55 23.81
C GLU A 240 8.13 -9.84 23.34
N THR A 241 6.99 -10.53 23.50
CA THR A 241 5.68 -9.99 23.15
C THR A 241 4.72 -10.11 24.34
N PRO A 242 3.89 -9.09 24.62
CA PRO A 242 2.83 -9.22 25.60
C PRO A 242 1.79 -10.26 25.16
N PRO A 243 0.91 -10.74 26.06
CA PRO A 243 -0.23 -11.56 25.67
C PRO A 243 -1.14 -10.86 24.66
N ALA A 244 -1.83 -11.64 23.82
CA ALA A 244 -2.87 -11.13 22.93
C ALA A 244 -4.22 -11.09 23.67
N ARG A 245 -4.97 -10.00 23.54
CA ARG A 245 -6.33 -9.89 24.07
C ARG A 245 -7.33 -10.41 23.05
N VAL A 246 -8.12 -11.41 23.44
CA VAL A 246 -9.15 -12.03 22.61
C VAL A 246 -10.52 -11.67 23.17
N THR A 247 -11.33 -10.98 22.37
CA THR A 247 -12.76 -10.77 22.63
C THR A 247 -13.56 -11.85 21.92
N LEU A 248 -14.28 -12.65 22.70
CA LEU A 248 -15.15 -13.73 22.21
C LEU A 248 -16.42 -13.16 21.54
N PRO A 249 -17.14 -13.96 20.73
CA PRO A 249 -18.43 -13.58 20.17
C PRO A 249 -19.47 -13.11 21.22
N SER A 250 -19.43 -13.67 22.42
CA SER A 250 -20.25 -13.27 23.58
C SER A 250 -19.89 -11.91 24.18
N GLY A 251 -18.72 -11.36 23.83
CA GLY A 251 -18.16 -10.14 24.41
C GLY A 251 -17.26 -10.37 25.63
N GLU A 252 -17.08 -11.62 26.08
CA GLU A 252 -16.08 -11.95 27.10
C GLU A 252 -14.66 -11.69 26.58
N GLU A 253 -13.78 -11.13 27.40
CA GLU A 253 -12.37 -10.90 27.06
C GLU A 253 -11.47 -11.91 27.78
N ARG A 254 -10.46 -12.42 27.06
CA ARG A 254 -9.43 -13.32 27.60
C ARG A 254 -8.05 -12.90 27.11
N GLU A 255 -7.04 -13.11 27.93
CA GLU A 255 -5.65 -12.93 27.53
C GLU A 255 -5.04 -14.28 27.16
N VAL A 256 -4.38 -14.34 26.01
CA VAL A 256 -3.72 -15.54 25.49
C VAL A 256 -2.22 -15.26 25.43
N PRO A 257 -1.39 -15.96 26.22
CA PRO A 257 0.07 -15.82 26.11
C PRO A 257 0.53 -16.33 24.75
N LEU A 258 1.55 -15.69 24.20
CA LEU A 258 2.18 -16.09 22.94
C LEU A 258 3.58 -16.62 23.24
N GLU A 259 3.92 -17.77 22.68
CA GLU A 259 5.24 -18.39 22.82
C GLU A 259 6.03 -18.23 21.52
N GLU A 260 7.33 -17.98 21.63
CA GLU A 260 8.19 -17.86 20.46
C GLU A 260 8.37 -19.23 19.79
N VAL A 261 7.95 -19.34 18.53
CA VAL A 261 8.12 -20.55 17.72
C VAL A 261 9.34 -20.47 16.82
N ALA A 262 9.78 -19.24 16.50
CA ALA A 262 10.98 -18.94 15.73
C ALA A 262 11.33 -17.46 15.94
N PRO A 263 12.57 -17.02 15.61
CA PRO A 263 13.00 -15.64 15.79
C PRO A 263 11.97 -14.62 15.27
N GLY A 264 11.42 -13.83 16.19
CA GLY A 264 10.45 -12.77 15.88
C GLY A 264 9.06 -13.27 15.48
N ARG A 265 8.77 -14.57 15.65
CA ARG A 265 7.44 -15.17 15.44
C ARG A 265 6.95 -15.86 16.70
N PHE A 266 5.77 -15.46 17.12
CA PHE A 266 5.11 -15.92 18.32
C PHE A 266 3.76 -16.51 17.96
N GLU A 267 3.41 -17.63 18.57
CA GLU A 267 2.10 -18.27 18.41
C GLU A 267 1.45 -18.52 19.77
N GLY A 268 0.14 -18.36 19.82
CA GLY A 268 -0.68 -18.71 20.97
C GLY A 268 -1.92 -19.45 20.52
N THR A 269 -2.42 -20.35 21.35
CA THR A 269 -3.64 -21.10 21.05
C THR A 269 -4.67 -20.93 22.16
N ALA A 270 -5.94 -20.87 21.76
CA ALA A 270 -7.08 -20.82 22.67
C ALA A 270 -8.23 -21.66 22.13
N GLU A 271 -9.13 -22.11 23.01
CA GLU A 271 -10.32 -22.83 22.59
C GLU A 271 -11.36 -21.89 21.97
N ALA A 272 -11.82 -22.21 20.76
CA ALA A 272 -12.87 -21.49 20.04
C ALA A 272 -14.21 -22.23 20.14
N ARG A 273 -14.85 -22.18 21.32
CA ARG A 273 -16.10 -22.91 21.60
C ARG A 273 -17.36 -22.20 21.10
N GLU A 274 -17.31 -20.88 20.99
CA GLU A 274 -18.42 -20.06 20.50
C GLU A 274 -18.37 -19.92 18.98
N LEU A 275 -19.53 -19.92 18.34
CA LEU A 275 -19.66 -19.61 16.91
C LEU A 275 -19.75 -18.10 16.75
N GLY A 276 -18.96 -17.53 15.84
CA GLY A 276 -18.97 -16.10 15.53
C GLY A 276 -17.58 -15.53 15.29
N LEU A 277 -17.48 -14.20 15.43
CA LEU A 277 -16.24 -13.45 15.22
C LEU A 277 -15.47 -13.32 16.54
N TYR A 278 -14.22 -13.75 16.53
CA TYR A 278 -13.24 -13.50 17.57
C TYR A 278 -12.41 -12.30 17.14
N ARG A 279 -12.31 -11.29 18.00
CA ARG A 279 -11.44 -10.13 17.76
C ARG A 279 -10.20 -10.27 18.63
N ILE A 280 -9.04 -10.12 18.02
CA ILE A 280 -7.76 -10.19 18.70
C ILE A 280 -7.14 -8.80 18.63
N ALA A 281 -6.68 -8.28 19.76
CA ALA A 281 -6.02 -6.99 19.85
C ALA A 281 -4.72 -7.12 20.62
N GLN A 282 -3.69 -6.42 20.13
CA GLN A 282 -2.40 -6.31 20.81
C GLN A 282 -1.75 -4.96 20.46
N GLY A 283 -1.77 -4.02 21.41
CA GLY A 283 -1.34 -2.64 21.16
C GLY A 283 -2.22 -2.00 20.07
N ASP A 284 -1.58 -1.50 19.01
CA ASP A 284 -2.25 -0.89 17.86
C ASP A 284 -2.67 -1.90 16.78
N LEU A 285 -2.28 -3.18 16.94
CA LEU A 285 -2.62 -4.23 15.98
C LEU A 285 -3.94 -4.90 16.35
N SER A 286 -4.74 -5.20 15.33
CA SER A 286 -5.99 -5.95 15.49
C SER A 286 -6.16 -6.98 14.39
N ALA A 287 -6.75 -8.13 14.73
CA ALA A 287 -7.07 -9.20 13.82
C ALA A 287 -8.46 -9.77 14.12
N VAL A 288 -9.09 -10.41 13.14
CA VAL A 288 -10.40 -11.04 13.30
C VAL A 288 -10.33 -12.46 12.76
N ALA A 289 -10.80 -13.42 13.55
CA ALA A 289 -10.97 -14.80 13.15
C ALA A 289 -12.45 -15.17 13.22
N ALA A 290 -12.97 -15.81 12.16
CA ALA A 290 -14.33 -16.32 12.15
C ALA A 290 -14.31 -17.81 12.56
N ALA A 291 -14.92 -18.15 13.68
CA ALA A 291 -15.17 -19.54 14.05
C ALA A 291 -16.60 -19.88 13.66
N GLY A 292 -16.77 -20.73 12.65
CA GLY A 292 -18.07 -21.12 12.14
C GLY A 292 -18.02 -22.52 11.53
N PRO A 293 -19.19 -23.15 11.30
CA PRO A 293 -19.24 -24.34 10.47
C PRO A 293 -18.76 -23.97 9.06
N LEU A 294 -18.03 -24.89 8.40
CA LEU A 294 -17.65 -24.75 6.98
C LEU A 294 -18.87 -24.49 6.07
N ASN A 295 -20.08 -24.86 6.52
CA ASN A 295 -21.37 -24.62 5.87
C ASN A 295 -22.29 -23.79 6.78
N PRO A 296 -22.31 -22.45 6.67
CA PRO A 296 -23.23 -21.60 7.42
C PRO A 296 -24.68 -21.92 7.06
N ARG A 297 -25.63 -21.71 7.99
CA ARG A 297 -27.06 -21.95 7.73
C ARG A 297 -27.60 -21.04 6.62
N GLU A 298 -26.99 -19.87 6.46
CA GLU A 298 -27.26 -18.88 5.43
C GLU A 298 -27.01 -19.45 4.01
N PHE A 299 -26.14 -20.45 3.87
CA PHE A 299 -25.86 -21.14 2.61
C PHE A 299 -26.61 -22.48 2.48
N ALA A 300 -27.47 -22.84 3.44
CA ALA A 300 -28.25 -24.07 3.39
C ALA A 300 -29.34 -24.03 2.30
N ASP A 301 -29.87 -22.85 2.00
CA ASP A 301 -30.82 -22.64 0.90
C ASP A 301 -30.58 -21.27 0.24
N VAL A 302 -29.76 -21.28 -0.82
CA VAL A 302 -29.45 -20.09 -1.63
C VAL A 302 -30.48 -19.84 -2.74
N ARG A 303 -31.56 -20.62 -2.80
CA ARG A 303 -32.62 -20.39 -3.78
C ARG A 303 -33.40 -19.16 -3.36
N ALA A 304 -33.50 -18.21 -4.26
CA ALA A 304 -34.31 -17.04 -3.99
C ALA A 304 -35.79 -17.46 -3.85
N THR A 305 -36.47 -16.97 -2.81
CA THR A 305 -37.86 -17.32 -2.50
C THR A 305 -38.69 -16.07 -2.18
N ALA A 306 -39.91 -16.02 -2.71
CA ALA A 306 -40.89 -14.99 -2.39
C ALA A 306 -41.67 -15.29 -1.09
N GLU A 307 -41.67 -16.55 -0.64
CA GLU A 307 -42.54 -17.06 0.43
C GLU A 307 -42.32 -16.34 1.76
N LEU A 308 -41.05 -16.03 2.09
CA LEU A 308 -40.68 -15.39 3.35
C LEU A 308 -41.17 -13.93 3.44
N LEU A 309 -41.22 -13.22 2.30
CA LEU A 309 -41.61 -11.80 2.25
C LEU A 309 -43.09 -11.59 1.92
N GLN A 310 -43.78 -12.63 1.45
CA GLN A 310 -45.18 -12.56 1.03
C GLN A 310 -46.16 -12.07 2.13
N PRO A 311 -46.02 -12.47 3.41
CA PRO A 311 -46.87 -11.91 4.47
C PRO A 311 -46.64 -10.42 4.69
N VAL A 312 -45.39 -9.96 4.54
CA VAL A 312 -45.03 -8.55 4.74
C VAL A 312 -45.56 -7.69 3.60
N THR A 313 -45.41 -8.15 2.35
CA THR A 313 -45.89 -7.42 1.18
C THR A 313 -47.42 -7.34 1.15
N ALA A 314 -48.11 -8.42 1.56
CA ALA A 314 -49.57 -8.43 1.71
C ALA A 314 -50.06 -7.46 2.80
N ALA A 315 -49.36 -7.37 3.93
CA ALA A 315 -49.72 -6.45 5.02
C ALA A 315 -49.42 -4.98 4.71
N THR A 316 -48.43 -4.71 3.86
CA THR A 316 -47.94 -3.35 3.56
C THR A 316 -48.46 -2.77 2.25
N GLY A 317 -49.16 -3.58 1.43
CA GLY A 317 -49.58 -3.18 0.08
C GLY A 317 -48.40 -3.04 -0.90
N GLY A 318 -47.26 -3.68 -0.57
CA GLY A 318 -46.07 -3.75 -1.40
C GLY A 318 -46.14 -4.90 -2.42
N GLY A 319 -45.07 -5.07 -3.20
CA GLY A 319 -44.96 -6.13 -4.21
C GLY A 319 -43.63 -6.87 -4.14
N ILE A 320 -43.56 -8.00 -4.84
CA ILE A 320 -42.34 -8.81 -5.01
C ILE A 320 -42.11 -8.93 -6.51
N TRP A 321 -40.89 -8.64 -6.94
CA TRP A 321 -40.48 -8.73 -8.34
C TRP A 321 -39.17 -9.51 -8.45
N TRP A 322 -39.03 -10.25 -9.54
CA TRP A 322 -37.80 -10.94 -9.89
C TRP A 322 -37.03 -10.04 -10.87
N ALA A 323 -35.81 -9.65 -10.54
CA ALA A 323 -35.04 -8.73 -11.37
C ALA A 323 -34.49 -9.38 -12.66
N GLY A 324 -34.51 -10.72 -12.76
CA GLY A 324 -33.95 -11.45 -13.89
C GLY A 324 -32.41 -11.41 -13.93
N GLU A 325 -31.84 -11.96 -15.01
CA GLU A 325 -30.41 -11.80 -15.32
C GLU A 325 -30.18 -10.35 -15.78
N ASP A 326 -29.11 -9.70 -15.32
CA ASP A 326 -28.78 -8.29 -15.62
C ASP A 326 -29.79 -7.21 -15.20
N ALA A 327 -30.72 -7.55 -14.29
CA ALA A 327 -31.69 -6.60 -13.71
C ALA A 327 -32.66 -5.98 -14.74
N GLU A 328 -32.88 -6.61 -15.90
CA GLU A 328 -33.78 -6.12 -16.96
C GLU A 328 -35.24 -5.95 -16.49
N ASP A 329 -35.70 -6.82 -15.59
CA ASP A 329 -37.07 -6.82 -15.07
C ASP A 329 -37.24 -5.99 -13.78
N THR A 330 -36.33 -5.04 -13.54
CA THR A 330 -36.38 -4.20 -12.35
C THR A 330 -37.57 -3.24 -12.40
N PRO A 331 -38.46 -3.23 -11.39
CA PRO A 331 -39.62 -2.35 -11.39
C PRO A 331 -39.22 -0.88 -11.24
N GLY A 332 -39.92 0.01 -11.95
CA GLY A 332 -39.69 1.45 -11.82
C GLY A 332 -40.11 1.99 -10.45
N ILE A 333 -39.38 2.97 -9.91
CA ILE A 333 -39.73 3.61 -8.63
C ILE A 333 -40.72 4.76 -8.88
N ARG A 334 -41.83 4.80 -8.14
CA ARG A 334 -42.83 5.89 -8.21
C ARG A 334 -43.11 6.47 -6.83
N SER A 335 -43.24 7.80 -6.75
CA SER A 335 -43.70 8.45 -5.52
C SER A 335 -45.21 8.25 -5.35
N VAL A 336 -45.64 7.77 -4.19
CA VAL A 336 -47.07 7.57 -3.85
C VAL A 336 -47.45 8.35 -2.60
N ARG A 337 -48.73 8.75 -2.51
CA ARG A 337 -49.30 9.38 -1.31
C ARG A 337 -49.67 8.30 -0.28
N ALA A 338 -49.78 8.70 0.99
CA ALA A 338 -50.26 7.80 2.04
C ALA A 338 -51.66 7.26 1.71
N GLY A 339 -51.89 5.95 1.89
CA GLY A 339 -53.18 5.29 1.66
C GLY A 339 -53.51 4.96 0.20
N GLN A 340 -52.58 5.17 -0.73
CA GLN A 340 -52.69 4.69 -2.11
C GLN A 340 -51.88 3.40 -2.28
N ASP A 341 -52.19 2.64 -3.34
CA ASP A 341 -51.44 1.44 -3.71
C ASP A 341 -49.95 1.76 -3.80
N ALA A 342 -49.11 0.91 -3.19
CA ALA A 342 -47.66 1.09 -3.12
C ALA A 342 -46.91 0.11 -4.03
N ALA A 343 -47.61 -0.58 -4.93
CA ALA A 343 -47.03 -1.51 -5.90
C ALA A 343 -47.97 -1.69 -7.10
N GLY A 344 -47.39 -2.02 -8.26
CA GLY A 344 -48.13 -2.46 -9.44
C GLY A 344 -47.34 -3.46 -10.27
N SER A 345 -47.82 -3.78 -11.48
CA SER A 345 -47.23 -4.83 -12.32
C SER A 345 -45.76 -4.60 -12.68
N ASN A 346 -45.33 -3.35 -12.86
CA ASN A 346 -43.94 -3.00 -13.19
C ASN A 346 -43.44 -1.74 -12.45
N TRP A 347 -43.92 -1.52 -11.22
CA TRP A 347 -43.45 -0.38 -10.43
C TRP A 347 -43.62 -0.60 -8.93
N MET A 348 -42.70 -0.03 -8.15
CA MET A 348 -42.73 0.01 -6.68
C MET A 348 -42.95 1.44 -6.18
N GLY A 349 -43.80 1.58 -5.18
CA GLY A 349 -44.21 2.85 -4.60
C GLY A 349 -43.35 3.26 -3.42
N LEU A 350 -42.75 4.45 -3.49
CA LEU A 350 -42.08 5.09 -2.36
C LEU A 350 -43.05 6.11 -1.74
N ARG A 351 -43.45 5.87 -0.48
CA ARG A 351 -44.39 6.75 0.22
C ARG A 351 -43.75 8.11 0.49
N ARG A 352 -44.43 9.18 0.07
CA ARG A 352 -44.02 10.56 0.39
C ARG A 352 -44.39 10.87 1.84
N ASN A 353 -43.39 11.04 2.71
CA ASN A 353 -43.59 11.40 4.13
C ASN A 353 -43.77 12.91 4.39
N GLU A 354 -43.90 13.71 3.33
CA GLU A 354 -44.07 15.18 3.36
C GLU A 354 -43.09 15.92 4.29
N GLN A 355 -41.94 15.32 4.61
CA GLN A 355 -40.83 16.00 5.26
C GLN A 355 -40.08 16.76 4.17
N TYR A 356 -40.35 18.06 4.06
CA TYR A 356 -39.60 18.97 3.22
C TYR A 356 -38.71 19.85 4.10
N LEU A 357 -37.46 20.03 3.68
CA LEU A 357 -36.53 21.00 4.24
C LEU A 357 -36.59 22.23 3.34
N VAL A 358 -37.16 23.34 3.82
CA VAL A 358 -37.24 24.58 3.05
C VAL A 358 -35.85 25.22 3.03
N HIS A 359 -35.08 24.98 1.97
CA HIS A 359 -33.71 25.48 1.83
C HIS A 359 -33.63 27.00 1.58
N ALA A 360 -34.60 27.57 0.84
CA ALA A 360 -34.67 29.02 0.59
C ALA A 360 -36.06 29.42 0.09
N VAL A 361 -36.51 30.62 0.49
CA VAL A 361 -37.70 31.28 -0.07
C VAL A 361 -37.21 32.40 -0.99
N HIS A 362 -37.34 32.23 -2.30
CA HIS A 362 -37.07 33.28 -3.26
C HIS A 362 -38.34 34.08 -3.53
N GLN A 363 -38.37 35.34 -3.07
CA GLN A 363 -39.41 36.29 -3.43
C GLN A 363 -39.01 36.96 -4.75
N VAL A 364 -39.83 36.75 -5.78
CA VAL A 364 -39.67 37.42 -7.07
C VAL A 364 -40.59 38.63 -7.09
N PRO A 365 -40.09 39.85 -7.37
CA PRO A 365 -40.94 41.03 -7.41
C PRO A 365 -41.99 40.91 -8.52
N LEU A 366 -43.25 41.18 -8.17
CA LEU A 366 -44.41 41.04 -9.07
C LEU A 366 -44.32 41.96 -10.31
N LEU A 367 -43.58 43.06 -10.20
CA LEU A 367 -43.32 44.04 -11.25
C LEU A 367 -41.84 44.44 -11.22
N THR A 368 -41.18 44.43 -12.37
CA THR A 368 -39.83 44.97 -12.50
C THR A 368 -39.88 46.50 -12.45
N GLY A 369 -38.87 47.13 -11.84
CA GLY A 369 -38.81 48.58 -11.66
C GLY A 369 -39.14 49.41 -12.93
N PRO A 370 -38.64 49.05 -14.13
CA PRO A 370 -38.98 49.77 -15.35
C PRO A 370 -40.46 49.68 -15.74
N VAL A 371 -41.09 48.52 -15.56
CA VAL A 371 -42.52 48.33 -15.90
C VAL A 371 -43.40 49.12 -14.95
N ALA A 372 -43.06 49.15 -13.66
CA ALA A 372 -43.75 50.00 -12.69
C ALA A 372 -43.62 51.49 -13.03
N LEU A 373 -42.43 51.95 -13.45
CA LEU A 373 -42.21 53.33 -13.86
C LEU A 373 -43.05 53.72 -15.09
N ILE A 374 -43.11 52.85 -16.12
CA ILE A 374 -43.93 53.08 -17.31
C ILE A 374 -45.42 53.19 -16.93
N LEU A 375 -45.91 52.32 -16.04
CA LEU A 375 -47.29 52.37 -15.54
C LEU A 375 -47.58 53.67 -14.79
N ILE A 376 -46.66 54.13 -13.94
CA ILE A 376 -46.80 55.37 -13.18
C ILE A 376 -46.81 56.58 -14.11
N LEU A 377 -45.85 56.66 -15.04
CA LEU A 377 -45.78 57.76 -16.02
C LEU A 377 -46.99 57.76 -16.96
N GLY A 378 -47.44 56.58 -17.39
CA GLY A 378 -48.63 56.43 -18.23
C GLY A 378 -49.90 56.88 -17.53
N THR A 379 -50.08 56.53 -16.25
CA THR A 379 -51.23 56.97 -15.44
C THR A 379 -51.19 58.46 -15.13
N LEU A 380 -50.02 59.04 -14.86
CA LEU A 380 -49.83 60.49 -14.72
C LEU A 380 -50.14 61.24 -16.02
N ALA A 381 -49.66 60.75 -17.16
CA ALA A 381 -49.95 61.35 -18.46
C ALA A 381 -51.45 61.28 -18.80
N LEU A 382 -52.11 60.15 -18.50
CA LEU A 382 -53.56 59.99 -18.64
C LEU A 382 -54.33 60.94 -17.73
N ALA A 383 -53.91 61.11 -16.48
CA ALA A 383 -54.52 62.06 -15.55
C ALA A 383 -54.36 63.51 -16.04
N TRP A 384 -53.16 63.89 -16.47
CA TRP A 384 -52.90 65.23 -17.01
C TRP A 384 -53.71 65.53 -18.28
N TRP A 385 -53.82 64.55 -19.19
CA TRP A 385 -54.66 64.68 -20.38
C TRP A 385 -56.14 64.83 -20.06
N ARG A 386 -56.61 64.20 -18.96
CA ARG A 386 -58.01 64.29 -18.53
C ARG A 386 -58.33 65.62 -17.83
N GLU A 387 -57.37 66.18 -17.10
CA GLU A 387 -57.51 67.48 -16.42
C GLU A 387 -57.37 68.67 -17.38
N GLY A 388 -56.61 68.50 -18.48
CA GLY A 388 -56.42 69.53 -19.52
C GLY A 388 -57.52 69.59 -20.57
N ARG A 389 -58.60 68.83 -20.40
CA ARG A 389 -59.77 68.74 -21.27
C ARG A 389 -60.98 69.30 -20.54
#